data_AF-Q4T2T4-F1
#
_entry.id   AF-Q4T2T4-F1
#
_cell.length_a   1.000
_cell.length_b   1.000
_cell.length_c   1.000
_cell.angle_alpha   90.00
_cell.angle_beta   90.00
_cell.angle_gamma   90.00
#
_symmetry.space_group_name_H-M   'P 1'
#
loop_
_entity.id
_entity.type
_entity.pdbx_description
1 polymer ?
#
loop_
_entity_poly.entity_id
_entity_poly.type
_entity_poly.pdbx_seq_one_letter_code
_entity_poly.pdbx_strand_id
1 'polypeptide(L)'
;MNLGSSQYLFTVVVNPSEMPCLCFRYDVDAIVLQPHPEQPENMWEHVATFNALGYVQASKQDKKFVSCPPNFSYAALCECICRTFVYRQPSPLETVLFNRKQGRQIEKVAKQHLASLDSDKPILGFRATNERVYILTCSNIFILKINN
;
A
#
# COMPACT_ATOMS: atom_id res chain seq x y z
N MET A 1 -6.83 -0.77 -21.22
CA MET A 1 -6.58 0.29 -20.24
C MET A 1 -5.53 1.25 -20.83
N ASN A 2 -5.78 2.56 -20.87
CA ASN A 2 -4.80 3.54 -21.37
C ASN A 2 -3.87 3.92 -20.21
N LEU A 3 -2.58 3.53 -20.28
CA LEU A 3 -1.59 3.81 -19.23
C LEU A 3 -1.03 5.24 -19.29
N GLY A 4 -1.25 5.98 -20.37
CA GLY A 4 -0.67 7.31 -20.59
C GLY A 4 -1.23 8.41 -19.66
N SER A 5 -2.39 8.18 -19.04
CA SER A 5 -3.01 9.10 -18.08
C SER A 5 -2.94 8.64 -16.61
N SER A 6 -2.42 7.43 -16.36
CA SER A 6 -2.36 6.84 -15.02
C SER A 6 -0.95 6.91 -14.44
N GLN A 7 -0.81 7.62 -13.32
CA GLN A 7 0.48 7.77 -12.63
C GLN A 7 0.96 6.41 -12.08
N TYR A 8 2.16 5.98 -12.46
CA TYR A 8 2.83 4.84 -11.81
C TYR A 8 3.09 5.14 -10.32
N LEU A 9 2.78 4.19 -9.45
CA LEU A 9 2.94 4.32 -8.00
C LEU A 9 4.09 3.46 -7.47
N PHE A 10 4.06 2.15 -7.73
CA PHE A 10 5.10 1.21 -7.30
C PHE A 10 4.94 -0.14 -8.02
N THR A 11 5.91 -1.01 -7.81
CA THR A 11 5.92 -2.40 -8.31
C THR A 11 5.94 -3.36 -7.13
N VAL A 12 5.26 -4.49 -7.24
CA VAL A 12 5.26 -5.55 -6.22
C VAL A 12 5.53 -6.92 -6.85
N VAL A 13 6.41 -7.69 -6.22
CA VAL A 13 6.66 -9.09 -6.61
C VAL A 13 5.74 -9.96 -5.78
N VAL A 14 4.73 -10.56 -6.44
CA VAL A 14 3.79 -11.50 -5.82
C VAL A 14 4.30 -12.92 -5.93
N ASN A 15 4.66 -13.33 -7.15
CA ASN A 15 5.29 -14.60 -7.46
C ASN A 15 6.66 -14.33 -8.11
N PRO A 16 7.79 -14.82 -7.54
CA PRO A 16 9.12 -14.63 -8.13
C PRO A 16 9.31 -15.26 -9.52
N SER A 17 8.45 -16.22 -9.90
CA SER A 17 8.45 -16.85 -11.22
C SER A 17 7.71 -16.03 -12.28
N GLU A 18 7.00 -14.99 -11.89
CA GLU A 18 6.21 -14.13 -12.78
C GLU A 18 6.80 -12.72 -12.84
N MET A 19 6.36 -11.96 -13.85
CA MET A 19 6.69 -10.53 -13.88
C MET A 19 6.10 -9.82 -12.66
N PRO A 20 6.79 -8.80 -12.11
CA PRO A 20 6.24 -8.02 -11.01
C PRO A 20 4.94 -7.31 -11.41
N CYS A 21 3.96 -7.26 -10.50
CA CYS A 21 2.76 -6.45 -10.71
C CYS A 21 3.10 -4.96 -10.71
N LEU A 22 2.39 -4.21 -11.53
CA LEU A 22 2.49 -2.75 -11.60
C LEU A 22 1.30 -2.12 -10.89
N CYS A 23 1.57 -1.17 -9.99
CA CYS A 23 0.53 -0.40 -9.32
C CYS A 23 0.43 1.00 -9.93
N PHE A 24 -0.77 1.35 -10.39
CA PHE A 24 -1.08 2.63 -11.02
C PHE A 24 -2.15 3.37 -10.24
N ARG A 25 -2.09 4.69 -10.26
CA ARG A 25 -3.16 5.55 -9.80
C ARG A 25 -4.30 5.53 -10.81
N TYR A 26 -5.51 5.34 -10.30
CA TYR A 26 -6.74 5.49 -11.06
C TYR A 26 -7.72 6.32 -10.23
N ASP A 27 -7.89 7.58 -10.62
CA ASP A 27 -8.62 8.59 -9.84
C ASP A 27 -8.11 8.73 -8.39
N VAL A 28 -8.94 8.37 -7.40
CA VAL A 28 -8.62 8.40 -5.97
C VAL A 28 -7.98 7.10 -5.48
N ASP A 29 -8.05 6.03 -6.26
CA ASP A 29 -7.62 4.68 -5.89
C ASP A 29 -6.27 4.32 -6.52
N ALA A 30 -5.75 3.16 -6.13
CA ALA A 30 -4.64 2.52 -6.79
C ALA A 30 -5.01 1.11 -7.25
N ILE A 31 -4.71 0.80 -8.50
CA ILE A 31 -5.02 -0.48 -9.16
C ILE A 31 -3.70 -1.23 -9.35
N VAL A 32 -3.69 -2.53 -9.03
CA VAL A 32 -2.56 -3.43 -9.24
C VAL A 32 -2.86 -4.34 -10.42
N LEU A 33 -1.96 -4.34 -11.40
CA LEU A 33 -2.07 -5.15 -12.61
C LEU A 33 -0.95 -6.17 -12.67
N GLN A 34 -1.29 -7.43 -12.90
CA GLN A 34 -0.36 -8.50 -13.24
C GLN A 34 -0.19 -8.57 -14.77
N PRO A 35 1.02 -8.35 -15.30
CA PRO A 35 1.29 -8.56 -16.70
C PRO A 35 1.45 -10.05 -17.05
N HIS A 36 0.85 -10.45 -18.17
CA HIS A 36 0.89 -11.78 -18.79
C HIS A 36 1.35 -11.66 -20.25
N PRO A 37 2.67 -11.55 -20.52
CA PRO A 37 3.19 -11.28 -21.86
C PRO A 37 2.85 -12.39 -22.88
N GLU A 38 2.63 -13.62 -22.41
CA GLU A 38 2.21 -14.77 -23.23
C GLU A 38 0.77 -14.64 -23.75
N GLN A 39 -0.02 -13.67 -23.27
CA GLN A 39 -1.40 -13.43 -23.68
C GLN A 39 -1.58 -11.98 -24.19
N PRO A 40 -1.08 -11.62 -25.39
CA PRO A 40 -1.06 -10.23 -25.86
C PRO A 40 -2.43 -9.54 -25.88
N GLU A 41 -3.49 -10.26 -26.25
CA GLU A 41 -4.87 -9.75 -26.29
C GLU A 41 -5.46 -9.50 -24.89
N ASN A 42 -4.89 -10.11 -23.85
CA ASN A 42 -5.32 -9.96 -22.45
C ASN A 42 -4.11 -9.83 -21.51
N MET A 43 -3.16 -8.97 -21.90
CA MET A 43 -1.88 -8.87 -21.22
C MET A 43 -2.00 -8.39 -19.77
N TRP A 44 -3.06 -7.68 -19.42
CA TRP A 44 -3.19 -7.00 -18.12
C TRP A 44 -4.33 -7.59 -17.30
N GLU A 45 -4.00 -8.33 -16.25
CA GLU A 45 -4.96 -8.81 -15.27
C GLU A 45 -5.04 -7.84 -14.08
N HIS A 46 -6.25 -7.40 -13.72
CA HIS A 46 -6.45 -6.66 -12.48
C HIS A 46 -6.50 -7.60 -11.28
N VAL A 47 -5.53 -7.49 -10.37
CA VAL A 47 -5.38 -8.41 -9.23
C VAL A 47 -5.72 -7.80 -7.87
N ALA A 48 -5.67 -6.46 -7.73
CA ALA A 48 -6.05 -5.79 -6.49
C ALA A 48 -6.37 -4.30 -6.68
N THR A 49 -7.22 -3.78 -5.79
CA THR A 49 -7.48 -2.34 -5.64
C THR A 49 -7.15 -1.91 -4.21
N PHE A 50 -6.38 -0.84 -4.07
CA PHE A 50 -6.23 -0.12 -2.80
C PHE A 50 -7.09 1.14 -2.81
N ASN A 51 -8.25 1.07 -2.15
CA ASN A 51 -9.18 2.19 -2.03
C ASN A 51 -8.50 3.42 -1.41
N ALA A 52 -8.76 4.60 -1.98
CA ALA A 52 -8.25 5.92 -1.62
C ALA A 52 -6.71 6.07 -1.64
N LEU A 53 -5.94 5.07 -2.08
CA LEU A 53 -4.48 5.13 -2.01
C LEU A 53 -3.89 6.19 -2.94
N GLY A 54 -4.51 6.43 -4.10
CA GLY A 54 -4.12 7.48 -5.03
C GLY A 54 -4.20 8.87 -4.39
N TYR A 55 -5.28 9.13 -3.64
CA TYR A 55 -5.44 10.36 -2.85
C TYR A 55 -4.44 10.43 -1.68
N VAL A 56 -4.30 9.35 -0.91
CA VAL A 56 -3.37 9.27 0.22
C VAL A 56 -1.94 9.59 -0.20
N GLN A 57 -1.44 8.98 -1.27
CA GLN A 57 -0.09 9.21 -1.76
C GLN A 57 0.16 10.66 -2.22
N ALA A 58 -0.84 11.31 -2.81
CA ALA A 58 -0.74 12.70 -3.24
C ALA A 58 -0.56 13.65 -2.05
N SER A 59 -1.15 13.32 -0.88
CA SER A 59 -0.99 14.10 0.36
C SER A 59 0.35 13.91 1.07
N LYS A 60 1.13 12.87 0.70
CA LYS A 60 2.43 12.53 1.31
C LYS A 60 3.56 12.97 0.38
N GLN A 61 3.87 14.26 0.40
CA GLN A 61 4.89 14.85 -0.48
C GLN A 61 6.30 14.30 -0.18
N ASP A 62 6.61 14.05 1.09
CA ASP A 62 7.91 13.51 1.54
C ASP A 62 8.01 11.97 1.47
N LYS A 63 7.05 11.29 0.82
CA LYS A 63 7.13 9.84 0.65
C LYS A 63 8.34 9.47 -0.22
N LYS A 64 9.16 8.56 0.27
CA LYS A 64 10.31 8.01 -0.45
C LYS A 64 10.03 6.62 -1.01
N PHE A 65 9.31 5.80 -0.25
CA PHE A 65 8.97 4.43 -0.65
C PHE A 65 7.49 4.17 -0.51
N VAL A 66 6.97 3.34 -1.41
CA VAL A 66 5.62 2.77 -1.33
C VAL A 66 5.72 1.30 -1.72
N SER A 67 5.05 0.43 -0.97
CA SER A 67 5.00 -1.01 -1.23
C SER A 67 3.70 -1.60 -0.69
N CYS A 68 3.38 -2.80 -1.13
CA CYS A 68 2.38 -3.65 -0.50
C CYS A 68 2.94 -5.08 -0.34
N PRO A 69 2.33 -5.93 0.49
CA PRO A 69 2.68 -7.34 0.56
C PRO A 69 2.07 -8.13 -0.61
N PRO A 70 2.59 -9.34 -0.92
CA PRO A 70 2.07 -10.20 -1.98
C PRO A 70 0.57 -10.52 -1.89
N ASN A 71 0.00 -10.54 -0.68
CA ASN A 71 -1.43 -10.80 -0.48
C ASN A 71 -2.32 -9.55 -0.53
N PHE A 72 -1.75 -8.38 -0.85
CA PHE A 72 -2.44 -7.10 -0.95
C PHE A 72 -3.24 -6.66 0.29
N SER A 73 -2.96 -7.22 1.46
CA SER A 73 -3.71 -6.93 2.69
C SER A 73 -3.60 -5.47 3.19
N TYR A 74 -2.55 -4.77 2.80
CA TYR A 74 -2.33 -3.36 3.15
C TYR A 74 -1.41 -2.67 2.14
N ALA A 75 -1.42 -1.34 2.14
CA ALA A 75 -0.39 -0.53 1.48
C ALA A 75 0.47 0.15 2.55
N ALA A 76 1.77 0.27 2.33
CA ALA A 76 2.66 0.94 3.25
C ALA A 76 3.50 2.00 2.53
N LEU A 77 3.61 3.16 3.18
CA LEU A 77 4.33 4.31 2.69
C LEU A 77 5.40 4.68 3.72
N CYS A 78 6.57 5.04 3.25
CA CYS A 78 7.68 5.46 4.08
C CYS A 78 8.13 6.84 3.64
N GLU A 79 8.24 7.78 4.58
CA GLU A 79 8.84 9.09 4.32
C GLU A 79 10.37 8.98 4.23
N CYS A 80 11.05 10.07 3.88
CA CYS A 80 12.51 10.10 3.82
C CYS A 80 13.19 9.74 5.16
N ILE A 81 12.54 10.11 6.28
CA ILE A 81 13.07 9.97 7.65
C ILE A 81 11.93 9.63 8.61
N CYS A 82 12.19 8.73 9.56
CA CYS A 82 11.40 8.47 10.78
C CYS A 82 9.96 7.95 10.61
N ARG A 83 9.16 8.34 9.60
CA ARG A 83 7.73 8.01 9.56
C ARG A 83 7.38 6.96 8.53
N THR A 84 6.67 5.93 8.98
CA THR A 84 6.07 4.89 8.14
C THR A 84 4.58 4.79 8.42
N PHE A 85 3.78 4.76 7.36
CA PHE A 85 2.33 4.64 7.40
C PHE A 85 1.91 3.28 6.84
N VAL A 86 0.92 2.65 7.47
CA VAL A 86 0.29 1.41 7.00
C VAL A 86 -1.21 1.66 6.84
N TYR A 87 -1.72 1.46 5.62
CA TYR A 87 -3.11 1.66 5.24
C TYR A 87 -3.77 0.32 4.95
N ARG A 88 -4.87 0.03 5.62
CA ARG A 88 -5.65 -1.20 5.45
C ARG A 88 -6.97 -0.94 4.76
N GLN A 89 -7.36 -1.90 3.94
CA GLN A 89 -8.69 -1.91 3.36
C GLN A 89 -9.77 -2.07 4.45
N PRO A 90 -11.01 -1.61 4.21
CA PRO A 90 -12.08 -1.70 5.19
C PRO A 90 -12.31 -3.14 5.67
N SER A 91 -12.11 -3.39 6.95
CA SER A 91 -12.41 -4.67 7.60
C SER A 91 -13.59 -4.54 8.56
N PRO A 92 -14.33 -5.64 8.82
CA PRO A 92 -15.41 -5.65 9.80
C PRO A 92 -14.96 -5.12 11.15
N LEU A 93 -15.82 -4.36 11.80
CA LEU A 93 -15.60 -3.92 13.17
C LEU A 93 -16.04 -5.01 14.16
N GLU A 94 -15.24 -5.20 15.21
CA GLU A 94 -15.64 -5.98 16.39
C GLU A 94 -16.65 -5.21 17.26
N THR A 95 -16.67 -3.88 17.13
CA THR A 95 -17.52 -2.98 17.92
C THR A 95 -18.53 -2.25 17.04
N VAL A 96 -19.67 -1.89 17.63
CA VAL A 96 -20.69 -1.14 16.92
C VAL A 96 -20.27 0.33 16.83
N LEU A 97 -20.05 0.82 15.60
CA LEU A 97 -19.75 2.23 15.34
C LEU A 97 -20.90 2.87 14.58
N PHE A 98 -21.38 4.03 15.04
CA PHE A 98 -22.46 4.76 14.38
C PHE A 98 -21.94 6.06 13.77
N ASN A 99 -22.35 6.32 12.53
CA ASN A 99 -22.22 7.65 11.96
C ASN A 99 -23.28 8.57 12.58
N ARG A 100 -22.86 9.46 13.49
CA ARG A 100 -23.77 10.39 14.19
C ARG A 100 -24.58 11.29 13.27
N LYS A 101 -24.09 11.62 12.07
CA LYS A 101 -24.82 12.49 11.12
C LYS A 101 -25.93 11.74 10.37
N GLN A 102 -25.73 10.46 10.09
CA GLN A 102 -26.67 9.65 9.30
C GLN A 102 -27.48 8.66 10.14
N GLY A 103 -27.17 8.50 11.44
CA GLY A 103 -27.78 7.50 12.31
C GLY A 103 -27.48 6.05 11.89
N ARG A 104 -26.62 5.83 10.89
CA ARG A 104 -26.34 4.51 10.32
C ARG A 104 -25.18 3.83 11.04
N GLN A 105 -25.33 2.55 11.29
CA GLN A 105 -24.22 1.71 11.72
C GLN A 105 -23.18 1.61 10.59
N ILE A 106 -21.91 1.71 10.97
CA ILE A 106 -20.75 1.51 10.12
C ILE A 106 -20.30 0.07 10.33
N GLU A 107 -20.36 -0.74 9.28
CA GLU A 107 -19.97 -2.16 9.35
C GLU A 107 -18.46 -2.35 9.21
N LYS A 108 -17.80 -1.49 8.43
CA LYS A 108 -16.38 -1.62 8.09
C LYS A 108 -15.69 -0.27 8.16
N VAL A 109 -14.42 -0.27 8.56
CA VAL A 109 -13.59 0.94 8.56
C VAL A 109 -12.21 0.60 8.02
N ALA A 110 -11.70 1.46 7.15
CA ALA A 110 -10.28 1.44 6.81
C ALA A 110 -9.47 1.95 8.01
N LYS A 111 -8.32 1.34 8.26
CA LYS A 111 -7.41 1.72 9.36
C LYS A 111 -6.12 2.28 8.81
N GLN A 112 -5.62 3.34 9.42
CA GLN A 112 -4.28 3.88 9.20
C GLN A 112 -3.47 3.72 10.50
N HIS A 113 -2.29 3.15 10.39
CA HIS A 113 -1.30 3.11 11.47
C HIS A 113 -0.10 3.97 11.09
N LEU A 114 0.38 4.77 12.04
CA LEU A 114 1.63 5.52 11.93
C LEU A 114 2.64 4.91 12.89
N ALA A 115 3.79 4.52 12.37
CA ALA A 115 4.95 4.15 13.14
C ALA A 115 6.03 5.23 13.00
N SER A 116 6.52 5.73 14.12
CA SER A 116 7.69 6.59 14.19
C SER A 116 8.88 5.74 14.58
N LEU A 117 9.92 5.74 13.76
CA LEU A 117 11.18 5.06 14.01
C LEU A 117 12.02 5.90 14.96
N ASP A 118 12.67 5.24 15.91
CA ASP A 118 13.65 5.88 16.78
C ASP A 118 14.99 6.05 16.04
N SER A 119 14.97 6.90 15.00
CA SER A 119 16.12 7.21 14.16
C SER A 119 15.92 8.49 13.38
N ASP A 120 16.97 9.29 13.30
CA ASP A 120 17.10 10.47 12.44
C ASP A 120 17.76 10.14 11.08
N LYS A 121 18.13 8.87 10.86
CA LYS A 121 18.88 8.47 9.67
C LYS A 121 17.97 8.34 8.45
N PRO A 122 18.48 8.71 7.25
CA PRO A 122 17.75 8.50 6.00
C PRO A 122 17.40 7.02 5.79
N ILE A 123 16.19 6.80 5.29
CA ILE A 123 15.72 5.45 4.95
C ILE A 123 16.27 5.07 3.57
N LEU A 124 16.94 3.93 3.49
CA LEU A 124 17.64 3.43 2.30
C LEU A 124 16.89 2.30 1.60
N GLY A 125 16.07 1.54 2.34
CA GLY A 125 15.33 0.43 1.79
C GLY A 125 14.02 0.20 2.54
N PHE A 126 13.04 -0.34 1.82
CA PHE A 126 11.69 -0.54 2.33
C PHE A 126 11.07 -1.78 1.69
N ARG A 127 10.57 -2.72 2.50
CA ARG A 127 9.90 -3.92 2.00
C ARG A 127 8.71 -4.29 2.87
N ALA A 128 7.53 -4.37 2.25
CA ALA A 128 6.34 -4.94 2.87
C ALA A 128 6.26 -6.46 2.61
N THR A 129 5.83 -7.20 3.62
CA THR A 129 5.54 -8.64 3.57
C THR A 129 4.22 -8.88 4.28
N ASN A 130 3.61 -10.05 4.14
CA ASN A 130 2.27 -10.31 4.70
C ASN A 130 2.18 -10.00 6.21
N GLU A 131 3.28 -10.13 6.97
CA GLU A 131 3.26 -9.95 8.41
C GLU A 131 4.17 -8.85 8.96
N ARG A 132 5.11 -8.34 8.15
CA ARG A 132 6.16 -7.39 8.59
C ARG A 132 6.44 -6.34 7.54
N VAL A 133 6.80 -5.14 7.99
CA VAL A 133 7.43 -4.11 7.15
C VAL A 133 8.88 -3.93 7.61
N TYR A 134 9.82 -4.14 6.70
CA TYR A 134 11.25 -3.96 6.92
C TYR A 134 11.68 -2.59 6.41
N ILE A 135 12.41 -1.85 7.24
CA ILE A 135 12.87 -0.49 6.95
C ILE A 135 14.36 -0.43 7.23
N LEU A 136 15.15 -0.26 6.18
CA LEU A 136 16.61 -0.20 6.25
C LEU A 136 17.05 1.25 6.34
N THR A 137 17.87 1.59 7.33
CA THR A 137 18.65 2.82 7.39
C THR A 137 20.13 2.50 7.16
N CYS A 138 21.02 3.49 7.22
CA CYS A 138 22.46 3.25 7.14
C CYS A 138 23.05 2.50 8.35
N SER A 139 22.33 2.44 9.48
CA SER A 139 22.83 1.88 10.74
C SER A 139 22.01 0.71 11.26
N ASN A 140 20.72 0.62 10.91
CA ASN A 140 19.80 -0.34 11.50
C ASN A 140 18.78 -0.85 10.48
N ILE A 141 18.21 -2.02 10.77
CA ILE A 141 16.97 -2.50 10.14
C ILE A 141 15.88 -2.47 11.20
N PHE A 142 14.86 -1.65 10.97
CA PHE A 142 13.65 -1.63 11.78
C PHE A 142 12.63 -2.61 11.20
N ILE A 143 11.94 -3.32 12.08
CA ILE A 143 10.93 -4.31 11.70
C ILE A 143 9.61 -3.93 12.39
N LEU A 144 8.63 -3.54 11.61
CA LEU A 144 7.28 -3.28 12.10
C LEU A 144 6.45 -4.55 12.00
N LYS A 145 5.85 -4.98 13.11
CA LYS A 145 4.88 -6.07 13.12
C LYS A 145 3.51 -5.60 12.64
N ILE A 146 2.96 -6.30 11.65
CA ILE A 146 1.61 -6.08 11.14
C ILE A 146 0.70 -7.03 11.91
N ASN A 147 -0.03 -6.49 12.89
CA ASN A 147 -1.02 -7.26 13.66
C ASN A 147 -2.30 -7.38 12.85
N ASN A 148 -2.83 -8.58 12.60
CA ASN A 148 -4.10 -8.73 11.88
C ASN A 148 -5.24 -7.95 12.56
#